data_AF-A0A7V3UHT9-F1
#
_entry.id   AF-A0A7V3UHT9-F1
#
_cell.length_a   1.000
_cell.length_b   1.000
_cell.length_c   1.000
_cell.angle_alpha   90.00
_cell.angle_beta   90.00
_cell.angle_gamma   90.00
#
_symmetry.space_group_name_H-M   'P 1'
#
loop_
_entity.id
_entity.type
_entity.pdbx_description
1 polymer ?
#
loop_
_entity_poly.entity_id
_entity_poly.type
_entity_poly.pdbx_seq_one_letter_code
_entity_poly.pdbx_strand_id
1 'polypeptide(L)'
;MSDTKPESIYSRWPERVDALLKDKGYAHPQLLFTPLQLRQRLNDPRLCLVDVRPAYEFARGHIPGAIPFDLYGINLIDTGPEATRAFMWMFQYLLQHRGIDFDKTVVFYENTSGMRAARAFWFLEYFGHEDVHVLDGGFKAWVEAGHPVTTEVTEPKPSNFQAKPRAELYWNAEEVLKHLKDPDVAILDTRTDDEYYARNVRAARGGAIPGAIHLEWVHNLDEKGAFKPAHELRAMYEAAGITPDKAVLCY
;
A
#
# COMPACT_ATOMS: atom_id res chain seq x y z
N MET A 1 37.79 7.51 -1.57
CA MET A 1 36.74 6.56 -1.14
C MET A 1 35.49 7.00 -1.86
N SER A 2 34.96 6.19 -2.77
CA SER A 2 33.80 6.60 -3.58
C SER A 2 32.52 6.40 -2.77
N ASP A 3 31.84 7.50 -2.47
CA ASP A 3 30.48 7.51 -1.93
C ASP A 3 29.50 7.07 -3.03
N THR A 4 29.35 5.76 -3.22
CA THR A 4 28.21 5.21 -3.95
C THR A 4 27.03 5.15 -2.99
N LYS A 5 26.07 6.08 -3.14
CA LYS A 5 24.74 5.93 -2.55
C LYS A 5 24.18 4.55 -2.93
N PRO A 6 23.57 3.79 -2.01
CA PRO A 6 22.95 2.53 -2.36
C PRO A 6 21.91 2.77 -3.47
N GLU A 7 21.98 1.97 -4.53
CA GLU A 7 21.00 2.04 -5.61
C GLU A 7 19.60 1.79 -5.03
N SER A 8 18.65 2.64 -5.41
CA SER A 8 17.25 2.42 -5.10
C SER A 8 16.84 1.05 -5.64
N ILE A 9 16.21 0.22 -4.80
CA ILE A 9 15.65 -1.08 -5.19
C ILE A 9 14.69 -0.99 -6.39
N TYR A 10 14.23 0.22 -6.73
CA TYR A 10 13.32 0.47 -7.83
C TYR A 10 14.02 0.83 -9.17
N SER A 11 15.35 0.67 -9.28
CA SER A 11 16.13 1.00 -10.48
C SER A 11 16.00 -0.02 -11.64
N ARG A 12 15.33 -1.16 -11.42
CA ARG A 12 15.32 -2.31 -12.35
C ARG A 12 14.18 -2.30 -13.40
N TRP A 13 13.36 -1.25 -13.43
CA TRP A 13 12.17 -1.19 -14.28
C TRP A 13 12.45 -0.49 -15.62
N PRO A 14 12.10 -1.08 -16.78
CA PRO A 14 12.14 -0.37 -18.06
C PRO A 14 11.21 0.85 -18.02
N GLU A 15 11.64 2.01 -18.53
CA GLU A 15 10.94 3.31 -18.52
C GLU A 15 9.62 3.36 -19.33
N ARG A 16 8.70 2.40 -19.19
CA ARG A 16 7.34 2.52 -19.72
C ARG A 16 6.41 3.10 -18.66
N VAL A 17 6.76 4.29 -18.18
CA VAL A 17 5.90 5.11 -17.32
C VAL A 17 4.86 5.78 -18.23
N ASP A 18 3.57 5.55 -17.94
CA ASP A 18 2.46 6.22 -18.62
C ASP A 18 2.61 7.74 -18.51
N ALA A 19 2.26 8.47 -19.57
CA ALA A 19 2.35 9.93 -19.60
C ALA A 19 1.63 10.59 -18.41
N LEU A 20 0.49 10.02 -17.98
CA LEU A 20 -0.28 10.51 -16.83
C LEU A 20 0.52 10.43 -15.51
N LEU A 21 1.26 9.35 -15.29
CA LEU A 21 2.11 9.21 -14.10
C LEU A 21 3.35 10.09 -14.19
N LYS A 22 3.88 10.26 -15.41
CA LYS A 22 5.01 11.15 -15.66
C LYS A 22 4.66 12.61 -15.32
N ASP A 23 3.48 13.06 -15.70
CA ASP A 23 3.00 14.43 -15.44
C ASP A 23 2.76 14.69 -13.94
N LYS A 24 2.47 13.64 -13.16
CA LYS A 24 2.36 13.76 -11.69
C LYS A 24 3.70 13.91 -10.97
N GLY A 25 4.83 13.63 -11.62
CA GLY A 25 6.17 13.95 -11.10
C GLY A 25 6.64 13.11 -9.89
N TYR A 26 6.12 11.89 -9.73
CA TYR A 26 6.51 11.00 -8.63
C TYR A 26 7.99 10.61 -8.67
N ALA A 27 8.58 10.38 -7.50
CA ALA A 27 9.95 9.85 -7.40
C ALA A 27 10.04 8.39 -7.87
N HIS A 28 8.97 7.62 -7.68
CA HIS A 28 8.87 6.20 -8.02
C HIS A 28 7.55 5.89 -8.75
N PRO A 29 7.35 6.43 -9.97
CA PRO A 29 6.08 6.27 -10.70
C PRO A 29 5.78 4.81 -11.06
N GLN A 30 6.80 3.96 -11.16
CA GLN A 30 6.66 2.53 -11.40
C GLN A 30 5.88 1.78 -10.30
N LEU A 31 5.69 2.34 -9.10
CA LEU A 31 4.88 1.72 -8.04
C LEU A 31 3.38 1.80 -8.33
N LEU A 32 2.98 2.57 -9.34
CA LEU A 32 1.60 2.78 -9.71
C LEU A 32 1.32 2.24 -11.11
N PHE A 33 0.13 1.67 -11.26
CA PHE A 33 -0.45 1.39 -12.57
C PHE A 33 -1.56 2.39 -12.87
N THR A 34 -1.61 2.91 -14.09
CA THR A 34 -2.81 3.57 -14.62
C THR A 34 -3.84 2.53 -15.06
N PRO A 35 -5.13 2.89 -15.16
CA PRO A 35 -6.14 2.05 -15.79
C PRO A 35 -5.72 1.56 -17.18
N LEU A 36 -5.10 2.43 -17.99
CA LEU A 36 -4.64 2.08 -19.34
C LEU A 36 -3.50 1.05 -19.31
N GLN A 37 -2.49 1.22 -18.45
CA GLN A 37 -1.40 0.26 -18.29
C GLN A 37 -1.91 -1.11 -17.86
N LEU A 38 -2.82 -1.14 -16.88
CA LEU A 38 -3.45 -2.39 -16.43
C LEU A 38 -4.26 -3.04 -17.57
N ARG A 39 -5.04 -2.26 -18.30
CA ARG A 39 -5.86 -2.72 -19.44
C ARG A 39 -5.03 -3.42 -20.51
N GLN A 40 -3.85 -2.89 -20.81
CA GLN A 40 -2.92 -3.46 -21.79
C GLN A 40 -2.30 -4.79 -21.31
N ARG A 41 -2.31 -5.06 -20.01
CA ARG A 41 -1.71 -6.24 -19.38
C ARG A 41 -2.72 -7.28 -18.88
N LEU A 42 -4.02 -7.09 -19.07
CA LEU A 42 -5.04 -8.06 -18.58
C LEU A 42 -4.82 -9.51 -19.05
N ASN A 43 -4.19 -9.69 -20.21
CA ASN A 43 -3.90 -11.01 -20.76
C ASN A 43 -2.48 -11.52 -20.45
N ASP A 44 -1.70 -10.79 -19.64
CA ASP A 44 -0.37 -11.24 -19.21
C ASP A 44 -0.53 -12.38 -18.19
N PRO A 45 -0.03 -13.60 -18.47
CA PRO A 45 -0.14 -14.73 -17.54
C PRO A 45 0.67 -14.54 -16.24
N ARG A 46 1.55 -13.53 -16.19
CA ARG A 46 2.28 -13.14 -14.99
C ARG A 46 1.55 -12.08 -14.16
N LEU A 47 0.47 -11.47 -14.67
CA LEU A 47 -0.31 -10.52 -13.89
C LEU A 47 -1.09 -11.26 -12.81
N CYS A 48 -0.92 -10.84 -11.56
CA CYS A 48 -1.75 -11.19 -10.43
C CYS A 48 -2.50 -9.94 -9.99
N LEU A 49 -3.74 -9.80 -10.45
CA LEU A 49 -4.59 -8.65 -10.11
C LEU A 49 -5.43 -9.01 -8.89
N VAL A 50 -5.38 -8.19 -7.84
CA VAL A 50 -6.03 -8.50 -6.57
C VAL A 50 -6.96 -7.36 -6.17
N ASP A 51 -8.24 -7.69 -6.00
CA ASP A 51 -9.28 -6.79 -5.51
C ASP A 51 -9.36 -6.90 -3.98
N VAL A 52 -9.02 -5.81 -3.28
CA VAL A 52 -9.04 -5.76 -1.81
C VAL A 52 -10.27 -5.03 -1.25
N ARG A 53 -11.27 -4.76 -2.09
CA ARG A 53 -12.58 -4.24 -1.68
C ARG A 53 -13.35 -5.30 -0.88
N PRO A 54 -14.37 -4.88 -0.11
CA PRO A 54 -15.28 -5.82 0.52
C PRO A 54 -15.87 -6.82 -0.48
N ALA A 55 -16.04 -8.08 -0.03
CA ALA A 55 -16.50 -9.17 -0.89
C ALA A 55 -17.81 -8.88 -1.63
N TYR A 56 -18.71 -8.10 -1.03
CA TYR A 56 -19.97 -7.72 -1.67
C TYR A 56 -19.78 -6.74 -2.84
N GLU A 57 -18.73 -5.91 -2.83
CA GLU A 57 -18.42 -5.02 -3.95
C GLU A 57 -17.79 -5.81 -5.10
N PHE A 58 -16.84 -6.70 -4.80
CA PHE A 58 -16.28 -7.64 -5.77
C PHE A 58 -17.40 -8.43 -6.48
N ALA A 59 -18.36 -8.98 -5.72
CA ALA A 59 -19.47 -9.74 -6.27
C ALA A 59 -20.41 -8.92 -7.17
N ARG A 60 -20.52 -7.61 -6.96
CA ARG A 60 -21.32 -6.70 -7.80
C ARG A 60 -20.63 -6.34 -9.12
N GLY A 61 -19.32 -6.47 -9.18
CA GLY A 61 -18.54 -6.21 -10.37
C GLY A 61 -17.08 -5.88 -10.03
N HIS A 62 -16.15 -6.49 -10.75
CA HIS A 62 -14.71 -6.32 -10.57
C HIS A 62 -13.99 -6.28 -11.92
N ILE A 63 -12.71 -5.92 -11.88
CA ILE A 63 -11.85 -5.93 -13.07
C ILE A 63 -11.65 -7.39 -13.52
N PRO A 64 -11.80 -7.72 -14.82
CA PRO A 64 -11.59 -9.08 -15.32
C PRO A 64 -10.25 -9.68 -14.89
N GLY A 65 -10.29 -10.92 -14.40
CA GLY A 65 -9.11 -11.63 -13.89
C GLY A 65 -8.72 -11.30 -12.46
N ALA A 66 -9.42 -10.37 -11.78
CA ALA A 66 -9.12 -10.03 -10.41
C ALA A 66 -9.47 -11.15 -9.41
N ILE A 67 -8.60 -11.33 -8.42
CA ILE A 67 -8.73 -12.30 -7.34
C ILE A 67 -9.22 -11.55 -6.08
N PRO A 68 -10.26 -12.01 -5.37
CA PRO A 68 -10.77 -11.32 -4.19
C PRO A 68 -9.90 -11.57 -2.96
N PHE A 69 -9.52 -10.50 -2.25
CA PHE A 69 -8.78 -10.56 -0.99
C PHE A 69 -9.06 -9.35 -0.07
N ASP A 70 -10.22 -9.37 0.61
CA ASP A 70 -10.49 -8.38 1.66
C ASP A 70 -9.64 -8.66 2.91
N LEU A 71 -8.57 -7.89 3.07
CA LEU A 71 -7.64 -7.99 4.19
C LEU A 71 -7.97 -7.06 5.36
N TYR A 72 -8.99 -6.20 5.25
CA TYR A 72 -9.23 -5.12 6.22
C TYR A 72 -9.57 -5.63 7.62
N GLY A 73 -10.28 -6.76 7.69
CA GLY A 73 -10.62 -7.41 8.96
C GLY A 73 -9.45 -8.15 9.62
N ILE A 74 -8.33 -8.34 8.92
CA ILE A 74 -7.21 -9.14 9.41
C ILE A 74 -6.23 -8.23 10.13
N ASN A 75 -6.25 -8.23 11.47
CA ASN A 75 -5.51 -7.26 12.28
C ASN A 75 -4.70 -7.93 13.39
N LEU A 76 -3.66 -7.23 13.85
CA LEU A 76 -2.79 -7.65 14.95
C LEU A 76 -2.86 -6.60 16.06
N ILE A 77 -3.28 -7.01 17.26
CA ILE A 77 -3.37 -6.12 18.43
C ILE A 77 -2.17 -6.24 19.37
N ASP A 78 -1.41 -7.34 19.27
CA ASP A 78 -0.20 -7.61 20.04
C ASP A 78 0.99 -7.66 19.07
N THR A 79 1.87 -6.67 19.17
CA THR A 79 3.07 -6.56 18.34
C THR A 79 4.30 -7.23 18.97
N GLY A 80 4.10 -8.03 20.01
CA GLY A 80 5.14 -8.89 20.58
C GLY A 80 5.75 -9.83 19.52
N PRO A 81 7.00 -10.29 19.70
CA PRO A 81 7.72 -11.05 18.68
C PRO A 81 6.98 -12.30 18.18
N GLU A 82 6.40 -13.09 19.09
CA GLU A 82 5.71 -14.34 18.72
C GLU A 82 4.37 -14.10 18.02
N ALA A 83 3.59 -13.12 18.50
CA ALA A 83 2.33 -12.74 17.86
C ALA A 83 2.57 -12.18 16.45
N THR A 84 3.60 -11.34 16.30
CA THR A 84 4.03 -10.81 15.00
C THR A 84 4.48 -11.94 14.08
N ARG A 85 5.30 -12.88 14.56
CA ARG A 85 5.78 -14.03 13.77
C ARG A 85 4.61 -14.87 13.24
N ALA A 86 3.64 -15.20 14.10
CA ALA A 86 2.46 -15.97 13.73
C ALA A 86 1.58 -15.21 12.72
N PHE A 87 1.39 -13.90 12.93
CA PHE A 87 0.63 -13.04 12.05
C PHE A 87 1.26 -12.91 10.65
N MET A 88 2.57 -12.70 10.58
CA MET A 88 3.30 -12.64 9.31
C MET A 88 3.26 -13.97 8.56
N TRP A 89 3.37 -15.10 9.28
CA TRP A 89 3.20 -16.43 8.68
C TRP A 89 1.79 -16.63 8.10
N MET A 90 0.74 -16.27 8.86
CA MET A 90 -0.64 -16.33 8.39
C MET A 90 -0.84 -15.46 7.14
N PHE A 91 -0.29 -14.24 7.13
CA PHE A 91 -0.38 -13.36 5.97
C PHE A 91 0.31 -13.96 4.74
N GLN A 92 1.52 -14.48 4.88
CA GLN A 92 2.20 -15.20 3.80
C GLN A 92 1.33 -16.35 3.26
N TYR A 93 0.74 -17.16 4.14
CA TYR A 93 -0.13 -18.27 3.77
C TYR A 93 -1.34 -17.80 2.97
N LEU A 94 -1.99 -16.71 3.37
CA LEU A 94 -3.12 -16.14 2.65
C LEU A 94 -2.73 -15.64 1.25
N LEU A 95 -1.58 -14.97 1.12
CA LEU A 95 -1.06 -14.47 -0.15
C LEU A 95 -0.73 -15.63 -1.13
N GLN A 96 -0.13 -16.72 -0.62
CA GLN A 96 0.10 -17.94 -1.41
C GLN A 96 -1.21 -18.47 -2.02
N HIS A 97 -2.30 -18.50 -1.23
CA HIS A 97 -3.62 -18.96 -1.68
C HIS A 97 -4.35 -17.96 -2.60
N ARG A 98 -3.71 -16.84 -2.91
CA ARG A 98 -4.15 -15.88 -3.92
C ARG A 98 -3.27 -15.92 -5.17
N GLY A 99 -2.38 -16.91 -5.29
CA GLY A 99 -1.53 -17.10 -6.46
C GLY A 99 -0.43 -16.06 -6.63
N ILE A 100 -0.14 -15.29 -5.58
CA ILE A 100 0.99 -14.37 -5.53
C ILE A 100 2.28 -15.19 -5.46
N ASP A 101 3.27 -14.87 -6.28
CA ASP A 101 4.60 -15.47 -6.27
C ASP A 101 5.62 -14.46 -6.84
N PHE A 102 6.92 -14.64 -6.60
CA PHE A 102 7.95 -13.67 -7.01
C PHE A 102 8.10 -13.50 -8.52
N ASP A 103 7.57 -14.42 -9.33
CA ASP A 103 7.57 -14.32 -10.79
C ASP A 103 6.36 -13.54 -11.34
N LYS A 104 5.44 -13.11 -10.46
CA LYS A 104 4.23 -12.37 -10.81
C LYS A 104 4.45 -10.87 -10.71
N THR A 105 3.77 -10.14 -11.58
CA THR A 105 3.49 -8.72 -11.43
C THR A 105 2.21 -8.60 -10.63
N VAL A 106 2.27 -8.09 -9.39
CA VAL A 106 1.11 -8.00 -8.51
C VAL A 106 0.56 -6.58 -8.52
N VAL A 107 -0.74 -6.44 -8.79
CA VAL A 107 -1.43 -5.14 -8.75
C VAL A 107 -2.58 -5.24 -7.76
N PHE A 108 -2.55 -4.41 -6.72
CA PHE A 108 -3.66 -4.27 -5.79
C PHE A 108 -4.54 -3.09 -6.18
N TYR A 109 -5.85 -3.23 -6.00
CA TYR A 109 -6.77 -2.11 -6.11
C TYR A 109 -7.90 -2.19 -5.10
N GLU A 110 -8.40 -1.02 -4.72
CA GLU A 110 -9.69 -0.87 -4.08
C GLU A 110 -10.55 0.14 -4.86
N ASN A 111 -11.55 0.79 -4.26
CA ASN A 111 -12.36 1.78 -4.98
C ASN A 111 -11.56 3.00 -5.45
N THR A 112 -10.55 3.41 -4.69
CA THR A 112 -9.65 4.54 -4.94
C THR A 112 -8.20 4.13 -4.64
N SER A 113 -7.23 5.04 -4.69
CA SER A 113 -5.84 4.81 -4.22
C SER A 113 -5.75 4.75 -2.68
N GLY A 114 -6.59 3.95 -2.04
CA GLY A 114 -6.81 3.99 -0.60
C GLY A 114 -5.85 3.14 0.25
N MET A 115 -6.18 3.10 1.54
CA MET A 115 -5.39 2.42 2.57
C MET A 115 -5.40 0.88 2.46
N ARG A 116 -6.43 0.25 1.90
CA ARG A 116 -6.50 -1.22 1.77
C ARG A 116 -5.51 -1.70 0.73
N ALA A 117 -5.48 -1.05 -0.42
CA ALA A 117 -4.53 -1.37 -1.49
C ALA A 117 -3.10 -1.05 -1.06
N ALA A 118 -2.89 0.11 -0.41
CA ALA A 118 -1.59 0.49 0.13
C ALA A 118 -1.08 -0.50 1.20
N ARG A 119 -1.97 -1.01 2.07
CA ARG A 119 -1.60 -2.03 3.07
C ARG A 119 -1.21 -3.36 2.43
N ALA A 120 -1.93 -3.80 1.39
CA ALA A 120 -1.57 -5.01 0.65
C ALA A 120 -0.21 -4.87 -0.05
N PHE A 121 0.01 -3.73 -0.69
CA PHE A 121 1.29 -3.33 -1.28
C PHE A 121 2.41 -3.39 -0.25
N TRP A 122 2.21 -2.78 0.93
CA TRP A 122 3.21 -2.78 2.01
C TRP A 122 3.55 -4.20 2.49
N PHE A 123 2.58 -5.12 2.58
CA PHE A 123 2.89 -6.51 2.95
C PHE A 123 3.77 -7.21 1.93
N LEU A 124 3.54 -7.01 0.64
CA LEU A 124 4.39 -7.60 -0.39
C LEU A 124 5.78 -6.96 -0.41
N GLU A 125 5.86 -5.64 -0.22
CA GLU A 125 7.13 -4.98 0.03
C GLU A 125 7.81 -5.62 1.26
N TYR A 126 7.15 -5.71 2.41
CA TYR A 126 7.70 -6.33 3.61
C TYR A 126 8.18 -7.76 3.35
N PHE A 127 7.46 -8.56 2.56
CA PHE A 127 7.87 -9.91 2.20
C PHE A 127 8.89 -10.01 1.06
N GLY A 128 9.46 -8.88 0.63
CA GLY A 128 10.58 -8.80 -0.30
C GLY A 128 10.19 -8.92 -1.77
N HIS A 129 8.90 -8.72 -2.10
CA HIS A 129 8.42 -8.76 -3.47
C HIS A 129 8.61 -7.40 -4.14
N GLU A 130 9.39 -7.34 -5.23
CA GLU A 130 9.77 -6.09 -5.89
C GLU A 130 8.79 -5.65 -7.00
N ASP A 131 8.04 -6.58 -7.60
CA ASP A 131 7.09 -6.36 -8.71
C ASP A 131 5.65 -6.19 -8.20
N VAL A 132 5.44 -5.20 -7.32
CA VAL A 132 4.14 -4.91 -6.71
C VAL A 132 3.71 -3.47 -6.96
N HIS A 133 2.43 -3.28 -7.23
CA HIS A 133 1.86 -1.98 -7.61
C HIS A 133 0.48 -1.73 -7.01
N VAL A 134 0.08 -0.46 -7.01
CA VAL A 134 -1.31 -0.03 -6.73
C VAL A 134 -1.92 0.56 -8.01
N LEU A 135 -3.18 0.24 -8.29
CA LEU A 135 -3.94 0.90 -9.37
C LEU A 135 -4.31 2.33 -8.94
N ASP A 136 -3.73 3.35 -9.58
CA ASP A 136 -3.99 4.75 -9.25
C ASP A 136 -5.44 5.13 -9.63
N GLY A 137 -6.19 5.63 -8.65
CA GLY A 137 -7.62 5.91 -8.74
C GLY A 137 -8.51 4.69 -8.58
N GLY A 138 -7.94 3.50 -8.42
CA GLY A 138 -8.64 2.25 -8.12
C GLY A 138 -9.72 1.85 -9.15
N PHE A 139 -10.71 1.11 -8.68
CA PHE A 139 -11.84 0.63 -9.47
C PHE A 139 -12.67 1.77 -10.05
N LYS A 140 -12.78 2.91 -9.33
CA LYS A 140 -13.50 4.08 -9.82
C LYS A 140 -12.86 4.62 -11.11
N ALA A 141 -11.55 4.83 -11.10
CA ALA A 141 -10.84 5.28 -12.30
C ALA A 141 -10.90 4.27 -13.46
N TRP A 142 -10.90 2.97 -13.14
CA TRP A 142 -11.10 1.92 -14.15
C TRP A 142 -12.45 2.02 -14.86
N VAL A 143 -13.53 2.20 -14.10
CA VAL A 143 -14.89 2.34 -14.64
C VAL A 143 -15.06 3.66 -15.39
N GLU A 144 -14.53 4.77 -14.86
CA GLU A 144 -14.57 6.07 -15.51
C GLU A 144 -13.82 6.08 -16.86
N ALA A 145 -12.75 5.29 -16.97
CA ALA A 145 -12.03 5.07 -18.24
C ALA A 145 -12.79 4.18 -19.24
N GLY A 146 -14.02 3.75 -18.92
CA GLY A 146 -14.86 2.92 -19.80
C GLY A 146 -14.30 1.51 -20.00
N HIS A 147 -13.50 1.00 -19.06
CA HIS A 147 -12.91 -0.33 -19.17
C HIS A 147 -13.90 -1.43 -18.72
N PRO A 148 -13.72 -2.69 -19.20
CA PRO A 148 -14.67 -3.77 -18.93
C PRO A 148 -14.75 -4.12 -17.45
N VAL A 149 -15.95 -4.48 -16.99
CA VAL A 149 -16.22 -5.01 -15.66
C VAL A 149 -16.89 -6.37 -15.82
N THR A 150 -16.58 -7.31 -14.94
CA THR A 150 -17.17 -8.65 -14.93
C THR A 150 -17.67 -9.04 -13.54
N THR A 151 -18.51 -10.07 -13.49
CA THR A 151 -18.87 -10.81 -12.28
C THR A 151 -18.33 -12.25 -12.30
N GLU A 152 -17.59 -12.62 -13.35
CA GLU A 152 -16.97 -13.94 -13.47
C GLU A 152 -15.78 -14.09 -12.53
N VAL A 153 -15.85 -15.07 -11.63
CA VAL A 153 -14.81 -15.30 -10.62
C VAL A 153 -13.64 -16.06 -11.24
N THR A 154 -12.43 -15.54 -11.01
CA THR A 154 -11.18 -16.27 -11.29
C THR A 154 -10.76 -17.02 -10.02
N GLU A 155 -10.67 -18.35 -10.11
CA GLU A 155 -10.15 -19.15 -9.00
C GLU A 155 -8.62 -19.00 -8.92
N PRO A 156 -8.06 -18.51 -7.78
CA PRO A 156 -6.63 -18.44 -7.61
C PRO A 156 -6.03 -19.84 -7.52
N LYS A 157 -4.91 -20.05 -8.20
CA LYS A 157 -4.08 -21.25 -8.01
C LYS A 157 -3.05 -20.96 -6.93
N PRO A 158 -2.99 -21.74 -5.83
CA PRO A 158 -1.96 -21.55 -4.81
C PRO A 158 -0.54 -21.59 -5.39
N SER A 159 0.34 -20.76 -4.87
CA SER A 159 1.75 -20.68 -5.26
C SER A 159 2.70 -21.27 -4.21
N ASN A 160 4.01 -21.22 -4.50
CA ASN A 160 5.06 -21.56 -3.55
C ASN A 160 5.76 -20.31 -2.98
N PHE A 161 5.08 -19.17 -2.92
CA PHE A 161 5.66 -17.91 -2.43
C PHE A 161 6.26 -18.06 -1.03
N GLN A 162 7.58 -17.87 -0.91
CA GLN A 162 8.29 -17.91 0.36
C GLN A 162 8.75 -16.50 0.74
N ALA A 163 8.15 -15.90 1.77
CA ALA A 163 8.49 -14.53 2.12
C ALA A 163 9.98 -14.37 2.44
N LYS A 164 10.50 -13.20 2.09
CA LYS A 164 11.82 -12.71 2.48
C LYS A 164 11.63 -11.43 3.30
N PRO A 165 11.26 -11.55 4.59
CA PRO A 165 10.90 -10.40 5.41
C PRO A 165 12.01 -9.33 5.47
N ARG A 166 11.62 -8.07 5.25
CA ARG A 166 12.42 -6.87 5.39
C ARG A 166 12.10 -6.20 6.72
N ALA A 167 12.78 -6.64 7.77
CA ALA A 167 12.51 -6.23 9.15
C ALA A 167 12.60 -4.71 9.36
N GLU A 168 13.42 -4.02 8.56
CA GLU A 168 13.58 -2.57 8.56
C GLU A 168 12.31 -1.79 8.18
N LEU A 169 11.32 -2.42 7.54
CA LEU A 169 10.06 -1.79 7.14
C LEU A 169 8.96 -1.86 8.21
N TYR A 170 9.24 -2.47 9.37
CA TYR A 170 8.24 -2.69 10.42
C TYR A 170 8.82 -2.40 11.81
N TRP A 171 8.13 -1.55 12.57
CA TRP A 171 8.41 -1.34 13.99
C TRP A 171 7.27 -1.89 14.84
N ASN A 172 7.60 -2.63 15.89
CA ASN A 172 6.65 -3.01 16.93
C ASN A 172 6.50 -1.90 17.97
N ALA A 173 5.57 -2.06 18.92
CA ALA A 173 5.32 -1.05 19.95
C ALA A 173 6.56 -0.73 20.82
N GLU A 174 7.45 -1.70 21.05
CA GLU A 174 8.70 -1.47 21.80
C GLU A 174 9.68 -0.60 21.03
N GLU A 175 9.85 -0.82 19.73
CA GLU A 175 10.68 0.02 18.86
C GLU A 175 10.14 1.45 18.77
N VAL A 176 8.82 1.61 18.65
CA VAL A 176 8.21 2.95 18.69
C VAL A 176 8.50 3.65 20.03
N LEU A 177 8.39 2.92 21.15
CA LEU A 177 8.64 3.46 22.48
C LEU A 177 10.07 3.98 22.64
N LYS A 178 11.06 3.28 22.08
CA LYS A 178 12.48 3.67 22.11
C LYS A 178 12.74 4.99 21.38
N HIS A 179 11.98 5.28 20.32
CA HIS A 179 12.20 6.43 19.44
C HIS A 179 11.24 7.60 19.69
N LEU A 180 10.35 7.55 20.70
CA LEU A 180 9.38 8.63 20.97
C LEU A 180 9.99 10.02 21.17
N LYS A 181 11.26 10.09 21.56
CA LYS A 181 11.98 11.34 21.83
C LYS A 181 13.12 11.59 20.86
N ASP A 182 13.24 10.77 19.83
CA ASP A 182 14.29 10.89 18.83
C ASP A 182 13.92 12.05 17.88
N PRO A 183 14.73 13.13 17.81
CA PRO A 183 14.45 14.25 16.92
C PRO A 183 14.56 13.88 15.43
N ASP A 184 15.24 12.77 15.10
CA ASP A 184 15.43 12.27 13.75
C ASP A 184 14.29 11.34 13.29
N VAL A 185 13.29 11.11 14.16
CA VAL A 185 12.12 10.28 13.88
C VAL A 185 10.84 11.13 13.89
N ALA A 186 10.08 11.05 12.80
CA ALA A 186 8.74 11.59 12.71
C ALA A 186 7.70 10.47 12.81
N ILE A 187 6.85 10.53 13.84
CA ILE A 187 5.70 9.63 13.99
C ILE A 187 4.50 10.28 13.32
N LEU A 188 4.00 9.69 12.25
CA LEU A 188 2.90 10.19 11.43
C LEU A 188 1.63 9.39 11.71
N ASP A 189 0.62 10.04 12.28
CA ASP A 189 -0.72 9.50 12.50
C ASP A 189 -1.61 9.84 11.30
N THR A 190 -2.03 8.81 10.56
CA THR A 190 -2.81 8.97 9.32
C THR A 190 -4.30 8.70 9.47
N ARG A 191 -4.76 8.51 10.71
CA ARG A 191 -6.18 8.24 11.03
C ARG A 191 -7.05 9.47 10.79
N THR A 192 -8.33 9.36 11.11
CA THR A 192 -9.25 10.52 11.06
C THR A 192 -8.98 11.51 12.19
N ASP A 193 -9.39 12.77 11.99
CA ASP A 193 -9.38 13.81 13.04
C ASP A 193 -10.04 13.31 14.35
N ASP A 194 -11.18 12.64 14.23
CA ASP A 194 -11.93 12.18 15.40
C ASP A 194 -11.18 11.09 16.17
N GLU A 195 -10.41 10.24 15.49
CA GLU A 195 -9.56 9.24 16.14
C GLU A 195 -8.34 9.89 16.81
N TYR A 196 -7.70 10.84 16.13
CA TYR A 196 -6.53 11.57 16.64
C TYR A 196 -6.88 12.40 17.88
N TYR A 197 -7.95 13.18 17.83
CA TYR A 197 -8.41 14.03 18.92
C TYR A 197 -9.27 13.31 19.98
N ALA A 198 -9.29 11.97 19.95
CA ALA A 198 -10.03 11.13 20.91
C ALA A 198 -11.54 11.36 20.96
N ARG A 199 -12.15 11.89 19.89
CA ARG A 199 -13.61 12.02 19.73
C ARG A 199 -14.26 10.70 19.32
N ASN A 200 -13.49 9.81 18.69
CA ASN A 200 -13.85 8.44 18.35
C ASN A 200 -12.85 7.47 18.98
N VAL A 201 -13.22 6.85 20.10
CA VAL A 201 -12.33 5.95 20.85
C VAL A 201 -12.60 4.50 20.45
N ARG A 202 -11.62 3.88 19.78
CA ARG A 202 -11.70 2.51 19.24
C ARG A 202 -10.83 1.49 19.95
N ALA A 203 -10.22 1.87 21.07
CA ALA A 203 -9.33 1.04 21.89
C ALA A 203 -9.55 1.32 23.38
N ALA A 204 -8.77 0.69 24.25
CA ALA A 204 -8.84 0.92 25.69
C ALA A 204 -8.54 2.39 26.10
N ARG A 205 -7.85 3.14 25.24
CA ARG A 205 -7.54 4.56 25.43
C ARG A 205 -7.76 5.33 24.11
N GLY A 206 -8.27 6.55 24.22
CA GLY A 206 -8.36 7.48 23.09
C GLY A 206 -7.10 8.35 22.96
N GLY A 207 -6.94 8.96 21.80
CA GLY A 207 -5.84 9.89 21.50
C GLY A 207 -4.85 9.30 20.51
N ALA A 208 -3.64 9.87 20.52
CA ALA A 208 -2.56 9.56 19.60
C ALA A 208 -1.26 9.26 20.36
N ILE A 209 -0.28 8.71 19.65
CA ILE A 209 1.07 8.52 20.18
C ILE A 209 1.65 9.90 20.53
N PRO A 210 2.24 10.10 21.73
CA PRO A 210 2.80 11.38 22.11
C PRO A 210 3.83 11.89 21.10
N GLY A 211 3.68 13.14 20.65
CA GLY A 211 4.56 13.75 19.65
C GLY A 211 4.22 13.42 18.20
N ALA A 212 3.18 12.63 17.93
CA ALA A 212 2.77 12.33 16.57
C ALA A 212 2.32 13.58 15.82
N ILE A 213 2.69 13.64 14.54
CA ILE A 213 2.21 14.58 13.54
C ILE A 213 0.95 13.98 12.93
N HIS A 214 -0.12 14.76 12.82
CA HIS A 214 -1.38 14.29 12.25
C HIS A 214 -1.52 14.71 10.78
N LEU A 215 -1.79 13.75 9.90
CA LEU A 215 -2.16 14.01 8.52
C LEU A 215 -3.03 12.87 8.00
N GLU A 216 -4.35 13.07 7.96
CA GLU A 216 -5.28 12.04 7.51
C GLU A 216 -4.95 11.56 6.09
N TRP A 217 -4.95 10.23 5.90
CA TRP A 217 -4.53 9.60 4.64
C TRP A 217 -5.32 10.12 3.43
N VAL A 218 -6.59 10.50 3.59
CA VAL A 218 -7.46 10.99 2.51
C VAL A 218 -6.90 12.24 1.84
N HIS A 219 -6.08 13.03 2.53
CA HIS A 219 -5.46 14.23 1.97
C HIS A 219 -4.41 13.93 0.89
N ASN A 220 -3.96 12.68 0.76
CA ASN A 220 -3.09 12.25 -0.34
C ASN A 220 -3.84 12.12 -1.68
N LEU A 221 -5.18 12.12 -1.65
CA LEU A 221 -6.00 11.85 -2.82
C LEU A 221 -6.63 13.12 -3.40
N ASP A 222 -6.76 13.15 -4.73
CA ASP A 222 -7.56 14.14 -5.45
C ASP A 222 -9.07 13.82 -5.36
N GLU A 223 -9.93 14.71 -5.89
CA GLU A 223 -11.39 14.48 -5.89
C GLU A 223 -11.85 13.23 -6.66
N LYS A 224 -11.00 12.70 -7.54
CA LYS A 224 -11.28 11.48 -8.29
C LYS A 224 -10.88 10.23 -7.51
N GLY A 225 -10.07 10.38 -6.46
CA GLY A 225 -9.58 9.30 -5.63
C GLY A 225 -8.24 8.73 -6.11
N ALA A 226 -7.56 9.42 -7.02
CA ALA A 226 -6.19 9.11 -7.41
C ALA A 226 -5.21 9.89 -6.51
N PHE A 227 -3.95 9.46 -6.43
CA PHE A 227 -2.93 10.20 -5.68
C PHE A 227 -2.73 11.60 -6.31
N LYS A 228 -2.57 12.63 -5.47
CA LYS A 228 -2.26 13.99 -5.92
C LYS A 228 -0.88 14.07 -6.59
N PRO A 229 -0.63 15.07 -7.42
CA PRO A 229 0.70 15.33 -7.97
C PRO A 229 1.77 15.44 -6.88
N ALA A 230 2.98 14.96 -7.17
CA ALA A 230 4.08 14.86 -6.21
C ALA A 230 4.48 16.21 -5.58
N HIS A 231 4.32 17.32 -6.31
CA HIS A 231 4.63 18.65 -5.78
C HIS A 231 3.64 19.07 -4.69
N GLU A 232 2.35 18.73 -4.81
CA GLU A 232 1.34 18.98 -3.77
C GLU A 232 1.58 18.10 -2.55
N LEU A 233 1.85 16.80 -2.77
CA LEU A 233 2.18 15.87 -1.69
C LEU A 233 3.41 16.34 -0.93
N ARG A 234 4.49 16.71 -1.64
CA ARG A 234 5.72 17.22 -1.02
C ARG A 234 5.44 18.47 -0.18
N ALA A 235 4.74 19.45 -0.73
CA ALA A 235 4.40 20.67 0.00
C ALA A 235 3.57 20.38 1.27
N MET A 236 2.61 19.45 1.18
CA MET A 236 1.79 19.02 2.32
C MET A 236 2.63 18.38 3.43
N TYR A 237 3.50 17.43 3.08
CA TYR A 237 4.36 16.74 4.05
C TYR A 237 5.41 17.67 4.67
N GLU A 238 6.06 18.52 3.87
CA GLU A 238 7.04 19.50 4.34
C GLU A 238 6.41 20.52 5.29
N ALA A 239 5.20 21.00 4.99
CA ALA A 239 4.45 21.91 5.87
C ALA A 239 4.11 21.27 7.23
N ALA A 240 3.96 19.94 7.27
CA ALA A 240 3.75 19.17 8.50
C ALA A 240 5.07 18.80 9.21
N GLY A 241 6.23 19.18 8.68
CA GLY A 241 7.55 18.86 9.25
C GLY A 241 8.05 17.45 8.93
N ILE A 242 7.39 16.76 8.00
CA ILE A 242 7.80 15.46 7.46
C ILE A 242 8.75 15.72 6.29
N THR A 243 10.03 15.41 6.51
CA THR A 243 11.12 15.82 5.64
C THR A 243 12.07 14.64 5.37
N PRO A 244 12.77 14.60 4.21
CA PRO A 244 13.56 13.43 3.80
C PRO A 244 14.76 13.10 4.70
N ASP A 245 15.18 14.01 5.58
CA ASP A 245 16.25 13.82 6.55
C ASP A 245 15.82 13.03 7.79
N LYS A 246 14.52 12.79 7.98
CA LYS A 246 13.98 12.03 9.11
C LYS A 246 13.55 10.62 8.71
N ALA A 247 13.68 9.68 9.63
CA ALA A 247 12.94 8.43 9.54
C ALA A 247 11.46 8.69 9.82
N VAL A 248 10.56 8.16 8.98
CA VAL A 248 9.12 8.37 9.12
C VAL A 248 8.45 7.04 9.49
N LEU A 249 7.84 7.00 10.67
CA LEU A 249 6.98 5.91 11.12
C LEU A 249 5.53 6.30 10.86
N CYS A 250 4.82 5.55 10.02
CA CYS A 250 3.41 5.76 9.73
C CYS A 250 2.53 4.79 10.53
N TYR A 251 1.39 5.26 11.08
CA TYR A 251 0.37 4.42 11.70
C TYR A 251 -1.06 4.91 11.48
#